data_AF-A0A3N3ZR34-F1
#
_entry.id   AF-A0A3N3ZR34-F1
#
_cell.length_a   1.000
_cell.length_b   1.000
_cell.length_c   1.000
_cell.angle_alpha   90.00
_cell.angle_beta   90.00
_cell.angle_gamma   90.00
#
_symmetry.space_group_name_H-M   'P 1'
#
loop_
_entity.id
_entity.type
_entity.pdbx_description
1 polymer ?
#
loop_
_entity_poly.entity_id
_entity_poly.type
_entity_poly.pdbx_seq_one_letter_code
_entity_poly.pdbx_strand_id
1 'polypeptide(L)' 'MSKELEFIKGVDKLHAFYTENVRMLAHAYDIDEATAARLLDRYDYRNVARSILRPPRVDILGEITGDSPGERLE' A
#
# COMPACT_ATOMS: atom_id res chain seq x y z
N MET A 1 17.07 -16.72 -7.99
CA MET A 1 15.61 -16.46 -8.14
C MET A 1 14.93 -15.93 -6.88
N SER A 2 15.30 -16.28 -5.63
CA SER A 2 14.61 -15.74 -4.44
C SER A 2 14.67 -14.21 -4.26
N LYS A 3 15.86 -13.61 -4.43
CA LYS A 3 16.07 -12.18 -4.12
C LYS A 3 15.28 -11.24 -5.04
N GLU A 4 15.16 -11.56 -6.32
CA GLU A 4 14.39 -10.78 -7.29
C GLU A 4 12.90 -10.84 -6.98
N LEU A 5 12.39 -12.01 -6.59
CA LEU A 5 10.99 -12.19 -6.21
C LEU A 5 10.66 -11.42 -4.92
N GLU A 6 11.56 -11.46 -3.93
CA GLU A 6 11.45 -10.70 -2.68
C GLU A 6 11.47 -9.18 -2.93
N PHE A 7 12.35 -8.73 -3.84
CA PHE A 7 12.40 -7.33 -4.26
C PHE A 7 11.05 -6.88 -4.86
N ILE A 8 10.49 -7.64 -5.80
CA ILE A 8 9.20 -7.31 -6.42
C ILE A 8 8.07 -7.29 -5.39
N LYS A 9 8.05 -8.23 -4.43
CA LYS A 9 7.09 -8.20 -3.31
C LYS A 9 7.26 -6.96 -2.44
N GLY A 10 8.48 -6.52 -2.19
CA GLY A 10 8.77 -5.28 -1.46
C GLY A 10 8.27 -4.04 -2.20
N VAL A 11 8.48 -3.97 -3.51
CA VAL A 11 7.99 -2.88 -4.37
C VAL A 11 6.46 -2.81 -4.38
N ASP A 12 5.77 -3.95 -4.47
CA ASP A 12 4.31 -4.00 -4.45
C ASP A 12 3.74 -3.47 -3.11
N LYS A 13 4.35 -3.85 -1.98
CA LYS A 13 4.00 -3.31 -0.66
C LYS A 13 4.19 -1.80 -0.59
N LEU A 14 5.35 -1.30 -1.02
CA LEU A 14 5.63 0.15 -1.05
C LEU A 14 4.61 0.90 -1.91
N HIS A 15 4.24 0.33 -3.05
CA HIS A 15 3.24 0.90 -3.94
C HIS A 15 1.85 0.96 -3.29
N ALA A 16 1.46 -0.08 -2.54
CA ALA A 16 0.22 -0.09 -1.77
C ALA A 16 0.20 1.00 -0.69
N PHE A 17 1.25 1.11 0.12
CA PHE A 17 1.37 2.14 1.15
C PHE A 17 1.32 3.56 0.57
N TYR A 18 2.07 3.81 -0.50
CA TYR A 18 2.05 5.12 -1.15
C TYR A 18 0.66 5.44 -1.72
N THR A 19 -0.03 4.47 -2.31
CA THR A 19 -1.40 4.67 -2.82
C THR A 19 -2.36 5.05 -1.69
N GLU A 20 -2.23 4.43 -0.52
CA GLU A 20 -3.07 4.75 0.65
C GLU A 20 -2.79 6.16 1.19
N ASN A 21 -1.52 6.55 1.28
CA ASN A 21 -1.15 7.92 1.66
C ASN A 21 -1.76 8.96 0.70
N VAL A 22 -1.84 8.64 -0.60
CA VAL A 22 -2.46 9.53 -1.59
C VAL A 22 -3.98 9.62 -1.40
N ARG A 23 -4.68 8.52 -1.04
CA ARG A 23 -6.10 8.59 -0.65
C ARG A 23 -6.31 9.46 0.57
N MET A 24 -5.53 9.21 1.63
CA MET A 24 -5.61 9.98 2.87
C MET A 24 -5.38 11.47 2.60
N LEU A 25 -4.42 11.80 1.73
CA LEU A 25 -4.20 13.17 1.29
C LEU A 25 -5.40 13.72 0.52
N ALA A 26 -5.94 13.00 -0.45
CA ALA A 26 -7.13 13.45 -1.19
C ALA A 26 -8.30 13.76 -0.25
N HIS A 27 -8.56 12.87 0.72
CA HIS A 27 -9.57 13.10 1.76
C HIS A 27 -9.28 14.32 2.64
N ALA A 28 -8.03 14.57 3.02
CA ALA A 28 -7.67 15.75 3.81
C ALA A 28 -7.91 17.08 3.08
N TYR A 29 -7.99 17.06 1.75
CA TYR A 29 -8.31 18.21 0.90
C TYR A 29 -9.76 18.22 0.39
N ASP A 30 -10.63 17.35 0.91
CA ASP A 30 -12.01 17.16 0.44
C ASP A 30 -12.11 16.85 -1.07
N ILE A 31 -11.13 16.13 -1.61
CA ILE A 31 -11.07 15.68 -3.01
C ILE A 31 -11.48 14.22 -3.08
N ASP A 32 -12.48 13.90 -3.89
CA ASP A 32 -12.86 12.51 -4.15
C ASP A 32 -11.80 11.73 -4.96
N GLU A 33 -11.77 10.40 -4.79
CA GLU A 33 -10.77 9.55 -5.44
C GLU A 33 -10.80 9.67 -6.98
N ALA A 34 -11.97 9.91 -7.57
CA ALA A 34 -12.13 10.07 -9.02
C ALA A 34 -11.48 11.36 -9.54
N THR A 35 -11.59 12.44 -8.79
CA THR A 35 -10.98 13.75 -9.07
C THR A 35 -9.48 13.69 -8.82
N ALA A 36 -9.07 13.06 -7.72
CA ALA A 36 -7.66 12.78 -7.44
C ALA A 36 -7.02 11.96 -8.58
N ALA A 37 -7.68 10.91 -9.06
CA ALA A 37 -7.21 10.11 -10.19
C ALA A 37 -7.02 10.96 -11.46
N ARG A 38 -8.01 11.79 -11.81
CA ARG A 38 -7.90 12.72 -12.96
C ARG A 38 -6.78 13.73 -12.80
N LEU A 39 -6.56 14.25 -11.59
CA LEU A 39 -5.45 15.16 -11.29
C LEU A 39 -4.11 14.44 -11.50
N LEU A 40 -3.93 13.28 -10.87
CA LEU A 40 -2.72 12.47 -10.96
C LEU A 40 -2.39 12.08 -12.41
N ASP A 41 -3.39 11.73 -13.22
CA ASP A 41 -3.21 11.39 -14.63
C ASP A 41 -2.68 12.57 -15.46
N ARG A 42 -3.16 13.80 -15.18
CA ARG A 42 -2.68 15.02 -15.84
C ARG A 42 -1.21 15.36 -15.54
N TYR A 43 -0.68 14.88 -14.41
CA TYR A 43 0.72 15.07 -14.02
C TYR A 43 1.56 13.80 -14.27
N ASP A 44 1.10 12.90 -15.13
CA ASP A 44 1.77 11.64 -15.51
C ASP A 44 2.00 10.62 -14.37
N TYR A 45 1.30 10.77 -13.23
CA TYR A 45 1.26 9.76 -12.17
C TYR A 45 0.28 8.61 -12.49
N ARG A 46 0.38 8.03 -13.69
CA ARG A 46 -0.63 7.10 -14.26
C ARG A 46 -0.84 5.83 -13.43
N ASN A 47 0.24 5.28 -12.86
CA ASN A 47 0.14 4.08 -12.01
C ASN A 47 -0.67 4.36 -10.73
N VAL A 48 -0.49 5.55 -10.17
CA VAL A 48 -1.17 6.04 -8.97
C VAL A 48 -2.62 6.35 -9.27
N ALA A 49 -2.86 7.07 -10.38
CA ALA A 49 -4.19 7.42 -10.86
C ALA A 49 -5.08 6.19 -11.07
N ARG A 50 -4.51 5.07 -11.55
CA ARG A 50 -5.25 3.80 -11.70
C ARG A 50 -5.44 3.06 -10.38
N SER A 51 -4.49 3.20 -9.46
CA SER A 51 -4.47 2.41 -8.22
C SER A 51 -5.34 3.00 -7.12
N ILE A 52 -5.48 4.33 -7.08
CA ILE A 52 -6.37 5.02 -6.14
C ILE A 52 -7.85 4.67 -6.36
N LEU A 53 -8.23 4.29 -7.58
CA LEU A 53 -9.61 3.88 -7.91
C LEU A 53 -9.95 2.44 -7.53
N ARG A 54 -8.95 1.64 -7.13
CA ARG A 54 -9.20 0.26 -6.66
C ARG A 54 -9.60 0.31 -5.18
N PRO A 55 -10.32 -0.66 -4.61
CA PRO A 55 -10.46 -0.70 -3.16
C PRO A 55 -9.08 -0.87 -2.48
N PRO A 56 -8.88 -0.31 -1.27
CA PRO A 56 -7.67 -0.54 -0.49
C PRO A 56 -7.43 -2.04 -0.35
N ARG A 57 -6.22 -2.48 -0.69
CA ARG A 57 -5.77 -3.83 -0.35
C ARG A 57 -5.39 -3.80 1.11
N VAL A 58 -6.38 -4.02 1.98
CA VAL A 58 -6.10 -4.32 3.38
C VAL A 58 -5.50 -5.72 3.41
N ASP A 59 -4.21 -5.82 3.10
CA ASP A 59 -3.44 -6.95 3.56
C ASP A 59 -3.40 -6.79 5.08
N ILE A 60 -4.23 -7.56 5.79
CA ILE A 60 -4.21 -7.63 7.24
C ILE A 60 -2.80 -8.09 7.62
N LEU A 61 -1.94 -7.13 7.94
CA LEU A 61 -0.59 -7.32 8.43
C LEU A 61 -0.64 -7.84 9.88
N GLY A 62 -1.39 -8.92 10.11
CA GLY A 62 -1.63 -9.55 11.41
C GLY A 62 -0.88 -10.86 11.60
N GLU A 63 -0.14 -11.33 10.59
CA GLU A 63 0.54 -12.63 10.65
C GLU A 63 2.05 -12.51 10.39
N ILE A 64 2.65 -11.40 10.87
CA ILE A 64 4.11 -11.29 10.98
C ILE A 64 4.47 -11.50 12.45
N THR A 65 4.78 -12.76 12.76
CA THR A 65 5.68 -13.23 13.82
C THR A 65 5.34 -12.88 15.28
N GLY A 66 4.69 -13.83 15.95
CA GLY A 66 4.79 -14.06 17.39
C GLY A 66 5.00 -15.56 17.66
N ASP A 67 5.93 -16.18 16.93
CA ASP A 67 6.49 -17.47 17.38
C ASP A 67 7.09 -17.22 18.77
N SER A 68 6.57 -17.88 19.79
CA SER A 68 7.05 -17.75 21.18
C SER A 68 8.00 -18.91 21.44
N PRO A 69 9.34 -18.74 21.39
CA PRO A 69 10.26 -19.72 21.94
C PRO A 69 10.29 -19.54 23.45
N GLY A 70 9.96 -20.61 24.17
CA GLY A 70 9.58 -20.56 25.57
C GLY A 70 10.63 -20.06 26.56
N GLU A 71 10.13 -19.44 27.63
CA GLU A 71 10.72 -19.57 28.95
C GLU A 71 9.96 -20.67 29.70
N ARG A 72 10.61 -21.83 29.81
CA ARG A 72 10.28 -22.82 30.84
C ARG A 72 10.55 -22.17 32.19
N LEU A 73 9.52 -22.00 33.00
CA LEU A 73 9.68 -21.74 34.42
C LEU A 73 10.01 -23.06 35.11
N GLU A 74 11.17 -23.09 35.75
CA GLU A 74 11.62 -24.12 36.69
C GLU A 74 10.71 -24.21 37.92
#